data_AF-A0A527HDA6-F1
#
_entry.id   AF-A0A527HDA6-F1
#
_cell.length_a   1.000
_cell.length_b   1.000
_cell.length_c   1.000
_cell.angle_alpha   90.00
_cell.angle_beta   90.00
_cell.angle_gamma   90.00
#
_symmetry.space_group_name_H-M   'P 1'
#
loop_
_entity.id
_entity.type
_entity.pdbx_description
1 polymer ?
#
loop_
_entity_poly.entity_id
_entity_poly.type
_entity_poly.pdbx_seq_one_letter_code
_entity_poly.pdbx_strand_id
1 'polypeptide(L)'
;IYTPKGGTGTYEPKDGGPELSCSRVEPSYVTIILGPKGPATLIKNPGEQGCCSDVDKLGYGNSWSAGPFSCQSSTKGLTCTATNGHGFFISKAKATVK
;
A
#
# COMPACT_ATOMS: atom_id res chain seq x y z
N ILE A 1 5.75 1.26 -1.25
CA ILE A 1 6.79 1.66 -0.28
C ILE A 1 6.39 1.13 1.07
N TYR A 2 7.23 0.27 1.64
CA TYR A 2 7.14 -0.08 3.04
C TYR A 2 8.04 0.84 3.86
N THR A 3 7.48 1.43 4.89
CA THR A 3 8.19 2.23 5.89
C THR A 3 8.12 1.50 7.23
N PRO A 4 9.24 1.16 7.86
CA PRO A 4 9.23 0.46 9.15
C PRO A 4 8.79 1.39 10.29
N LYS A 5 8.55 0.82 11.48
CA LYS A 5 8.25 1.59 12.68
C LYS A 5 9.39 2.57 12.98
N GLY A 6 9.06 3.81 13.31
CA GLY A 6 10.03 4.90 13.52
C GLY A 6 10.52 5.55 12.22
N GLY A 7 9.95 5.18 11.08
CA GLY A 7 10.25 5.82 9.81
C GLY A 7 11.59 5.40 9.18
N THR A 8 12.03 6.23 8.24
CA THR A 8 13.40 6.25 7.72
C THR A 8 14.07 7.56 8.17
N GLY A 9 15.37 7.73 7.90
CA GLY A 9 16.05 9.00 8.18
C GLY A 9 15.49 10.23 7.45
N THR A 10 14.54 10.04 6.50
CA THR A 10 13.94 11.12 5.69
C THR A 10 12.43 11.21 5.81
N TYR A 11 11.75 10.22 6.41
CA TYR A 11 10.29 10.19 6.48
C TYR A 11 9.80 9.44 7.71
N GLU A 12 8.95 10.08 8.51
CA GLU A 12 8.29 9.46 9.67
C GLU A 12 6.78 9.32 9.39
N PRO A 13 6.22 8.10 9.46
CA PRO A 13 4.78 7.88 9.33
C PRO A 13 3.99 8.67 10.38
N LYS A 14 2.79 9.11 10.01
CA LYS A 14 1.94 9.98 10.85
C LYS A 14 1.67 9.41 12.26
N ASP A 15 1.56 8.09 12.36
CA ASP A 15 1.31 7.37 13.62
C ASP A 15 2.60 6.83 14.29
N GLY A 16 3.78 7.13 13.73
CA GLY A 16 5.09 6.60 14.16
C GLY A 16 5.27 5.09 14.00
N GLY A 17 4.22 4.38 13.57
CA GLY A 17 4.21 2.94 13.31
C GLY A 17 4.60 2.60 11.87
N PRO A 18 4.66 1.31 11.52
CA PRO A 18 4.98 0.89 10.16
C PRO A 18 3.86 1.31 9.20
N GLU A 19 4.22 1.71 7.98
CA GLU A 19 3.30 2.17 6.95
C GLU A 19 3.57 1.49 5.62
N LEU A 20 2.51 1.15 4.89
CA LEU A 20 2.57 0.69 3.51
C LEU A 20 1.86 1.69 2.61
N SER A 21 2.60 2.36 1.75
CA SER A 21 2.08 3.26 0.71
C SER A 21 2.16 2.60 -0.65
N CYS A 22 1.08 2.62 -1.43
CA CYS A 22 1.08 2.13 -2.80
C CYS A 22 0.28 3.04 -3.73
N SER A 23 0.90 3.45 -4.83
CA SER A 23 0.30 4.31 -5.85
C SER A 23 0.03 3.58 -7.15
N ARG A 24 -1.07 3.92 -7.81
CA ARG A 24 -1.36 3.50 -9.20
C ARG A 24 -1.44 4.75 -10.06
N VAL A 25 -0.59 4.82 -11.08
CA VAL A 25 -0.48 5.95 -12.01
C VAL A 25 -1.61 5.92 -13.04
N GLU A 26 -1.81 4.77 -13.70
CA GLU A 26 -2.84 4.59 -14.73
C GLU A 26 -3.87 3.51 -14.36
N PRO A 27 -5.16 3.65 -14.76
CA PRO A 27 -5.76 4.73 -15.56
C PRO A 27 -6.14 5.97 -14.73
N SER A 28 -5.90 5.95 -13.41
CA SER A 28 -6.14 7.10 -12.55
C SER A 28 -5.17 7.10 -11.40
N TYR A 29 -4.60 8.28 -11.16
CA TYR A 29 -3.63 8.59 -10.12
C TYR A 29 -4.29 8.46 -8.74
N VAL A 30 -3.91 7.41 -8.03
CA VAL A 30 -4.33 7.19 -6.64
C VAL A 30 -3.16 6.72 -5.80
N THR A 31 -3.14 7.12 -4.53
CA THR A 31 -2.22 6.57 -3.51
C THR A 31 -3.06 5.99 -2.39
N ILE A 32 -2.72 4.79 -1.97
CA ILE A 32 -3.32 4.13 -0.82
C ILE A 32 -2.27 4.02 0.27
N ILE A 33 -2.62 4.47 1.47
CA ILE A 33 -1.78 4.40 2.66
C ILE A 33 -2.44 3.46 3.66
N LEU A 34 -1.71 2.42 4.06
CA LEU A 34 -2.11 1.45 5.07
C LEU A 34 -1.17 1.55 6.27
N GLY A 35 -1.68 2.08 7.37
CA GLY A 35 -0.98 2.11 8.66
C GLY A 35 -1.23 0.85 9.49
N PRO A 36 -0.65 0.78 10.71
CA PRO A 36 -0.81 -0.36 11.61
C PRO A 36 -2.17 -0.37 12.33
N LYS A 37 -2.94 0.71 12.22
CA LYS A 37 -4.22 0.93 12.88
C LYS A 37 -5.15 1.69 11.95
N GLY A 38 -6.45 1.45 12.11
CA GLY A 38 -7.49 2.12 11.33
C GLY A 38 -7.60 1.60 9.89
N PRO A 39 -8.62 2.08 9.15
CA PRO A 39 -8.81 1.72 7.75
C PRO A 39 -7.70 2.32 6.87
N ALA A 40 -7.43 1.68 5.73
CA ALA A 40 -6.55 2.27 4.73
C ALA A 40 -7.12 3.60 4.20
N THR A 41 -6.25 4.54 3.87
CA THR A 41 -6.62 5.85 3.30
C THR A 41 -6.42 5.81 1.79
N LEU A 42 -7.44 6.19 1.02
CA LEU A 42 -7.37 6.33 -0.43
C LEU A 42 -7.33 7.82 -0.82
N ILE A 43 -6.22 8.24 -1.42
CA ILE A 43 -5.99 9.60 -1.90
C ILE A 43 -6.12 9.59 -3.44
N LYS A 44 -6.99 10.45 -3.98
CA LYS A 44 -7.16 10.62 -5.44
C LYS A 44 -6.38 11.84 -5.90
N ASN A 45 -5.69 11.73 -7.04
CA ASN A 45 -4.81 12.76 -7.60
C ASN A 45 -3.76 13.29 -6.59
N PRO A 46 -2.95 12.40 -5.99
CA PRO A 46 -1.83 12.82 -5.14
C PRO A 46 -0.86 13.67 -5.97
N GLY A 47 -0.44 14.83 -5.45
CA GLY A 47 0.46 15.74 -6.17
C GLY A 47 1.84 15.14 -6.43
N GLU A 48 2.40 14.41 -5.46
CA GLU A 48 3.73 13.78 -5.56
C GLU A 48 3.64 12.25 -5.50
N GLN A 49 4.51 11.58 -6.27
CA GLN A 49 4.47 10.13 -6.49
C GLN A 49 5.34 9.38 -5.47
N GLY A 50 4.73 8.49 -4.69
CA GLY A 50 5.43 7.34 -4.12
C GLY A 50 5.14 6.11 -4.97
N CYS A 51 6.03 5.72 -5.90
CA CYS A 51 5.92 4.42 -6.58
C CYS A 51 5.91 3.30 -5.53
N CYS A 52 5.18 2.20 -5.75
CA CYS A 52 5.08 1.13 -4.78
C CYS A 52 6.44 0.40 -4.64
N SER A 53 7.41 0.92 -3.87
CA SER A 53 8.70 0.22 -3.66
C SER A 53 8.47 -1.24 -3.25
N ASP A 54 9.28 -2.13 -3.82
CA ASP A 54 9.29 -3.60 -3.78
C ASP A 54 8.01 -4.34 -4.23
N VAL A 55 6.83 -3.71 -4.18
CA VAL A 55 5.59 -4.29 -4.70
C VAL A 55 5.46 -4.12 -6.23
N ASP A 56 6.17 -3.14 -6.80
CA ASP A 56 6.27 -2.92 -8.26
C ASP A 56 6.83 -4.13 -9.03
N LYS A 57 7.40 -5.12 -8.35
CA LYS A 57 7.94 -6.36 -8.94
C LYS A 57 7.20 -7.62 -8.50
N LEU A 58 6.04 -7.50 -7.86
CA LEU A 58 5.29 -8.66 -7.41
C LEU A 58 4.52 -9.28 -8.59
N GLY A 59 5.18 -10.21 -9.29
CA GLY A 59 4.57 -10.97 -10.38
C GLY A 59 3.28 -11.66 -9.95
N TYR A 60 2.34 -11.87 -10.88
CA TYR A 60 1.07 -12.51 -10.55
C TYR A 60 1.26 -13.89 -9.93
N GLY A 61 0.45 -14.21 -8.92
CA GLY A 61 0.53 -15.45 -8.15
C GLY A 61 1.49 -15.38 -6.96
N ASN A 62 2.29 -14.33 -6.85
CA ASN A 62 3.22 -14.15 -5.74
C ASN A 62 2.61 -13.32 -4.60
N SER A 63 3.14 -13.54 -3.41
CA SER A 63 2.84 -12.77 -2.21
C SER A 63 4.11 -12.12 -1.68
N TRP A 64 3.95 -10.96 -1.06
CA TRP A 64 5.01 -10.23 -0.39
C TRP A 64 4.53 -9.86 1.01
N SER A 65 5.43 -9.89 1.99
CA SER A 65 5.10 -9.50 3.36
C SER A 65 6.25 -8.70 3.96
N ALA A 66 5.92 -7.63 4.68
CA ALA A 66 6.87 -6.90 5.51
C ALA A 66 6.17 -6.31 6.73
N GLY A 67 6.77 -6.48 7.90
CA GLY A 67 6.18 -6.09 9.17
C GLY A 67 4.76 -6.68 9.34
N PRO A 68 3.75 -5.88 9.68
CA PRO A 68 2.38 -6.37 9.86
C PRO A 68 1.60 -6.49 8.55
N PHE A 69 2.23 -6.25 7.39
CA PHE A 69 1.54 -6.18 6.10
C PHE A 69 1.85 -7.39 5.22
N SER A 70 0.82 -7.89 4.55
CA SER A 70 0.92 -8.93 3.54
C SER A 70 0.14 -8.52 2.30
N CYS A 71 0.77 -8.65 1.14
CA CYS A 71 0.21 -8.35 -0.16
C CYS A 71 0.21 -9.60 -1.04
N GLN A 72 -0.87 -9.81 -1.77
CA GLN A 72 -1.00 -10.87 -2.77
C GLN A 72 -1.30 -10.26 -4.14
N SER A 73 -0.46 -10.60 -5.12
CA SER A 73 -0.62 -10.17 -6.51
C SER A 73 -1.39 -11.22 -7.30
N SER A 74 -2.41 -10.79 -8.02
CA SER A 74 -3.20 -11.63 -8.92
C SER A 74 -3.52 -10.88 -10.20
N THR A 75 -3.94 -11.61 -11.23
CA THR A 75 -4.43 -11.01 -12.49
C THR A 75 -5.64 -10.10 -12.30
N LYS A 76 -6.35 -10.23 -11.17
CA LYS A 76 -7.49 -9.35 -10.82
C LYS A 76 -7.04 -8.05 -10.16
N GLY A 77 -5.83 -8.00 -9.59
CA GLY A 77 -5.30 -6.88 -8.83
C GLY A 77 -4.44 -7.32 -7.66
N LEU A 78 -3.95 -6.33 -6.92
CA LEU A 78 -3.15 -6.45 -5.72
C LEU A 78 -4.04 -6.24 -4.49
N THR A 79 -4.02 -7.20 -3.58
CA THR A 79 -4.70 -7.11 -2.28
C THR A 79 -3.64 -7.02 -1.20
N CYS A 80 -3.68 -6.00 -0.35
CA CYS A 80 -2.79 -5.88 0.80
C CYS A 80 -3.62 -5.81 2.09
N THR A 81 -3.20 -6.55 3.10
CA THR A 81 -3.85 -6.62 4.40
C THR A 81 -2.84 -6.40 5.52
N ALA A 82 -3.30 -5.75 6.58
CA ALA A 82 -2.62 -5.70 7.86
C ALA A 82 -3.09 -6.85 8.76
N THR A 83 -2.26 -7.26 9.72
CA THR A 83 -2.60 -8.31 10.71
C THR A 83 -3.85 -8.01 11.54
N ASN A 84 -4.26 -6.75 11.62
CA ASN A 84 -5.48 -6.30 12.29
C ASN A 84 -6.76 -6.46 11.44
N GLY A 85 -6.65 -6.97 10.20
CA GLY A 85 -7.78 -7.25 9.31
C GLY A 85 -8.17 -6.12 8.36
N HIS A 86 -7.61 -4.92 8.51
CA HIS A 86 -7.76 -3.80 7.57
C HIS A 86 -6.87 -3.99 6.35
N GLY A 87 -7.15 -3.24 5.29
CA GLY A 87 -6.37 -3.38 4.07
C GLY A 87 -6.92 -2.62 2.89
N PHE A 88 -6.41 -2.96 1.71
CA PHE A 88 -6.88 -2.39 0.47
C PHE A 88 -6.79 -3.40 -0.67
N PHE A 89 -7.55 -3.08 -1.71
CA PHE A 89 -7.47 -3.73 -3.01
C PHE A 89 -7.27 -2.66 -4.07
N ILE A 90 -6.33 -2.91 -4.99
CA ILE A 90 -6.04 -2.03 -6.10
C ILE A 90 -5.85 -2.83 -7.39
N SER A 91 -6.51 -2.41 -8.47
CA SER A 91 -6.37 -2.98 -9.81
C SER A 91 -6.46 -1.88 -10.86
N LYS A 92 -6.42 -2.18 -12.15
CA LYS A 92 -6.71 -1.18 -13.20
C LYS A 92 -8.14 -0.65 -13.12
N ALA A 93 -9.09 -1.50 -12.74
CA ALA A 93 -10.52 -1.15 -12.73
C ALA A 93 -10.93 -0.32 -11.51
N LYS A 94 -10.38 -0.60 -10.32
CA LYS A 94 -10.81 0.07 -9.09
C LYS A 94 -9.76 0.05 -7.98
N ALA A 95 -9.95 0.93 -7.00
CA ALA A 95 -9.21 0.99 -5.75
C ALA A 95 -10.22 1.08 -4.59
N THR A 96 -10.08 0.23 -3.58
CA THR A 96 -10.99 0.14 -2.43
C THR A 96 -10.21 -0.10 -1.14
N VAL A 97 -10.68 0.49 -0.04
CA VAL A 97 -10.09 0.38 1.30
C VAL A 97 -11.07 -0.30 2.25
N LYS A 98 -10.53 -1.01 3.25
CA LYS A 98 -11.23 -1.77 4.30
C LYS A 98 -10.61 -1.46 5.66
#